data_AF-A0A1E3P5S3-F1
#
_entry.id   AF-A0A1E3P5S3-F1
#
_cell.length_a   1.000
_cell.length_b   1.000
_cell.length_c   1.000
_cell.angle_alpha   90.00
_cell.angle_beta   90.00
_cell.angle_gamma   90.00
#
_symmetry.space_group_name_H-M   'P 1'
#
loop_
_entity.id
_entity.type
_entity.pdbx_description
1 polymer ?
#
loop_
_entity_poly.entity_id
_entity_poly.type
_entity_poly.pdbx_seq_one_letter_code
_entity_poly.pdbx_strand_id
1 'polypeptide(L)'
;MVSKLSFKGDKPKRKKVVKRIPKPTSSKPEIDPALIESSWTSATTFSDINGPVLITTYERSQGYEHLNQQPLVLTPDMLGAIHPKKELHVVDSSQTVNFENDDINPLGFHAAIHRTEPGDIQQVFISVSVSFATSGSNDVNPNRTKLAFKTPSDKFLSLTGDGDIDCKSEAIGPYQIFEIERVAIKDEGVWFRIWNGQKRLVLTKVEDKLKFEFKEDSQNDETDLFVIRVQAKNSATGKRLLREHKESKTLGSDSIGGSIRNALDSLQKSGIEISQTTIKRLRDAAIKGKLNEQLIIERQKSKSDSRC
;
A
#
# COMPACT_ATOMS: atom_id res chain seq x y z
N MET A 1 -15.79 37.00 -37.13
CA MET A 1 -15.22 37.51 -35.86
C MET A 1 -14.31 38.69 -36.19
N VAL A 2 -14.64 39.88 -35.68
CA VAL A 2 -13.95 41.13 -36.03
C VAL A 2 -12.77 41.33 -35.07
N SER A 3 -11.55 41.48 -35.60
CA SER A 3 -10.36 41.80 -34.80
C SER A 3 -10.39 43.28 -34.39
N LYS A 4 -10.13 43.56 -33.11
CA LYS A 4 -10.07 44.94 -32.61
C LYS A 4 -8.76 45.60 -33.08
N LEU A 5 -8.89 46.71 -33.80
CA LEU A 5 -7.80 47.65 -34.11
C LEU A 5 -7.25 48.25 -32.80
N SER A 6 -5.95 48.10 -32.55
CA SER A 6 -5.24 48.81 -31.50
C SER A 6 -4.62 50.10 -32.04
N PHE A 7 -4.74 51.19 -31.29
CA PHE A 7 -4.21 52.49 -31.68
C PHE A 7 -2.76 52.65 -31.23
N LYS A 8 -1.95 53.36 -32.04
CA LYS A 8 -0.60 53.78 -31.67
C LYS A 8 -0.66 54.69 -30.44
N GLY A 9 -0.32 54.14 -29.28
CA GLY A 9 -0.33 54.83 -27.99
C GLY A 9 -0.55 53.91 -26.79
N ASP A 10 -1.09 52.70 -27.01
CA ASP A 10 -1.31 51.74 -25.94
C ASP A 10 0.02 51.18 -25.41
N LYS A 11 0.40 51.59 -24.19
CA LYS A 11 1.57 51.05 -23.49
C LYS A 11 1.34 49.56 -23.16
N PRO A 12 2.31 48.67 -23.44
CA PRO A 12 2.13 47.25 -23.20
C PRO A 12 1.95 46.97 -21.70
N LYS A 13 0.83 46.34 -21.33
CA LYS A 13 0.60 45.86 -19.97
C LYS A 13 1.69 44.85 -19.61
N ARG A 14 2.60 45.24 -18.69
CA ARG A 14 3.60 44.34 -18.10
C ARG A 14 2.88 43.13 -17.51
N LYS A 15 3.11 41.96 -18.10
CA LYS A 15 2.68 40.66 -17.54
C LYS A 15 3.34 40.53 -16.16
N LYS A 16 2.53 40.51 -15.08
CA LYS A 16 3.01 40.15 -13.75
C LYS A 16 3.56 38.73 -13.82
N VAL A 17 4.88 38.58 -13.65
CA VAL A 17 5.51 37.28 -13.45
C VAL A 17 4.95 36.74 -12.14
N VAL A 18 4.06 35.76 -12.24
CA VAL A 18 3.59 34.99 -11.09
C VAL A 18 4.82 34.25 -10.56
N LYS A 19 5.38 34.73 -9.44
CA LYS A 19 6.38 33.98 -8.68
C LYS A 19 5.72 32.64 -8.35
N ARG A 20 6.20 31.55 -8.96
CA ARG A 20 5.85 30.19 -8.56
C ARG A 20 6.27 30.08 -7.10
N ILE A 21 5.29 30.13 -6.20
CA ILE A 21 5.46 29.72 -4.81
C ILE A 21 5.95 28.27 -4.89
N PRO A 22 7.14 27.94 -4.37
CA PRO A 22 7.60 26.57 -4.33
C PRO A 22 6.53 25.76 -3.61
N LYS A 23 6.01 24.73 -4.28
CA LYS A 23 5.09 23.77 -3.69
C LYS A 23 5.69 23.33 -2.35
N PRO A 24 4.95 23.36 -1.23
CA PRO A 24 5.45 22.83 0.02
C PRO A 24 5.87 21.39 -0.26
N THR A 25 7.16 21.11 -0.06
CA THR A 25 7.69 19.75 0.01
C THR A 25 6.91 19.08 1.12
N SER A 26 5.90 18.27 0.74
CA SER A 26 5.20 17.42 1.70
C SER A 26 6.27 16.60 2.40
N SER A 27 6.46 16.84 3.69
CA SER A 27 7.26 16.01 4.58
C SER A 27 6.57 14.65 4.67
N LYS A 28 6.66 13.85 3.61
CA LYS A 28 6.26 12.44 3.67
C LYS A 28 7.18 11.80 4.71
N PRO A 29 6.65 11.09 5.72
CA PRO A 29 7.50 10.31 6.61
C PRO A 29 8.36 9.37 5.76
N GLU A 30 9.67 9.43 5.96
CA GLU A 30 10.62 8.55 5.30
C GLU A 30 10.49 7.16 5.95
N ILE A 31 9.56 6.35 5.44
CA ILE A 31 9.36 4.98 5.89
C ILE A 31 10.46 4.12 5.26
N ASP A 32 11.18 3.35 6.09
CA ASP A 32 12.20 2.41 5.62
C ASP A 32 11.59 1.39 4.64
N PRO A 33 12.07 1.33 3.38
CA PRO A 33 11.63 0.35 2.40
C PRO A 33 11.75 -1.10 2.88
N ALA A 34 12.76 -1.42 3.68
CA ALA A 34 12.92 -2.77 4.23
C ALA A 34 11.75 -3.14 5.15
N LEU A 35 11.25 -2.17 5.91
CA LEU A 35 10.09 -2.35 6.77
C LEU A 35 8.82 -2.58 5.94
N ILE A 36 8.65 -1.88 4.80
CA ILE A 36 7.51 -2.12 3.88
C ILE A 36 7.56 -3.54 3.29
N GLU A 37 8.75 -4.08 3.04
CA GLU A 37 8.91 -5.41 2.45
C GLU A 37 8.57 -6.57 3.41
N SER A 38 8.78 -6.38 4.71
CA SER A 38 8.60 -7.41 5.74
C SER A 38 7.31 -7.27 6.57
N SER A 39 6.75 -6.07 6.70
CA SER A 39 5.63 -5.79 7.62
C SER A 39 4.23 -6.04 7.04
N TRP A 40 3.25 -5.98 7.94
CA TRP A 40 1.82 -5.96 7.62
C TRP A 40 1.19 -4.59 7.88
N THR A 41 0.17 -4.25 7.09
CA THR A 41 -0.58 -3.00 7.18
C THR A 41 -2.08 -3.26 7.13
N SER A 42 -2.90 -2.35 7.65
CA SER A 42 -4.36 -2.46 7.55
C SER A 42 -4.82 -1.95 6.20
N ALA A 43 -5.68 -2.71 5.53
CA ALA A 43 -6.32 -2.25 4.31
C ALA A 43 -7.23 -1.04 4.62
N THR A 44 -7.11 0.01 3.82
CA THR A 44 -7.93 1.22 3.95
C THR A 44 -8.88 1.40 2.77
N THR A 45 -8.55 0.75 1.65
CA THR A 45 -9.29 0.75 0.39
C THR A 45 -9.35 -0.66 -0.19
N PHE A 46 -10.26 -0.91 -1.15
CA PHE A 46 -10.33 -2.20 -1.84
C PHE A 46 -9.07 -2.53 -2.63
N SER A 47 -8.35 -1.52 -3.12
CA SER A 47 -7.09 -1.72 -3.84
C SER A 47 -5.96 -2.23 -2.95
N ASP A 48 -6.10 -2.11 -1.63
CA ASP A 48 -5.14 -2.68 -0.67
C ASP A 48 -5.34 -4.18 -0.48
N ILE A 49 -6.55 -4.70 -0.70
CA ILE A 49 -6.89 -6.12 -0.47
C ILE A 49 -6.41 -6.95 -1.67
N ASN A 50 -5.09 -7.16 -1.71
CA ASN A 50 -4.42 -7.89 -2.78
C ASN A 50 -3.28 -8.76 -2.22
N GLY A 51 -3.22 -10.02 -2.64
CA GLY A 51 -2.22 -10.97 -2.18
C GLY A 51 -2.55 -11.57 -0.80
N PRO A 52 -1.54 -11.91 0.00
CA PRO A 52 -1.70 -12.44 1.34
C PRO A 52 -2.37 -11.44 2.30
N VAL A 53 -3.44 -11.87 2.96
CA VAL A 53 -4.26 -11.12 3.89
C VAL A 53 -4.60 -11.93 5.15
N LEU A 54 -4.86 -11.22 6.26
CA LEU A 54 -5.51 -11.77 7.45
C LEU A 54 -6.90 -11.13 7.57
N ILE A 55 -7.87 -11.91 8.04
CA ILE A 55 -9.21 -11.41 8.37
C ILE A 55 -9.32 -11.45 9.90
N THR A 56 -9.31 -10.28 10.52
CA THR A 56 -9.22 -10.13 11.99
C THR A 56 -10.41 -9.39 12.55
N THR A 57 -10.78 -9.66 13.80
CA THR A 57 -11.86 -8.98 14.52
C THR A 57 -11.63 -9.03 16.04
N TYR A 58 -12.57 -8.51 16.82
CA TYR A 58 -12.61 -8.61 18.29
C TYR A 58 -13.92 -9.24 18.75
N GLU A 59 -13.94 -9.72 19.99
CA GLU A 59 -15.21 -9.92 20.71
C GLU A 59 -15.72 -8.52 21.12
N ARG A 60 -16.52 -7.91 20.25
CA ARG A 60 -17.05 -6.55 20.46
C ARG A 60 -17.78 -6.47 21.81
N SER A 61 -17.40 -5.50 22.62
CA SER A 61 -18.06 -5.13 23.88
C SER A 61 -18.64 -3.73 23.73
N GLN A 62 -19.49 -3.29 24.68
CA GLN A 62 -20.01 -1.93 24.63
C GLN A 62 -18.89 -0.90 24.83
N GLY A 63 -18.91 0.16 24.02
CA GLY A 63 -17.89 1.21 24.06
C GLY A 63 -16.61 0.84 23.30
N TYR A 64 -15.45 1.29 23.79
CA TYR A 64 -14.14 1.07 23.15
C TYR A 64 -13.27 0.02 23.87
N GLU A 65 -13.84 -0.75 24.80
CA GLU A 65 -13.09 -1.73 25.59
C GLU A 65 -12.53 -2.88 24.74
N HIS A 66 -13.18 -3.21 23.61
CA HIS A 66 -12.73 -4.23 22.67
C HIS A 66 -11.36 -3.93 22.07
N LEU A 67 -10.97 -2.66 21.97
CA LEU A 67 -9.66 -2.26 21.43
C LEU A 67 -8.48 -2.74 22.29
N ASN A 68 -8.74 -3.03 23.57
CA ASN A 68 -7.76 -3.57 24.51
C ASN A 68 -7.76 -5.11 24.56
N GLN A 69 -8.71 -5.76 23.89
CA GLN A 69 -8.76 -7.21 23.86
C GLN A 69 -7.72 -7.79 22.90
N GLN A 70 -7.49 -9.10 23.00
CA GLN A 70 -6.67 -9.83 22.05
C GLN A 70 -7.45 -10.02 20.73
N PRO A 71 -6.90 -9.61 19.58
CA PRO A 71 -7.57 -9.81 18.30
C PRO A 71 -7.75 -11.29 17.99
N LEU A 72 -8.82 -11.58 17.26
CA LEU A 72 -9.16 -12.89 16.73
C LEU A 72 -8.87 -12.91 15.23
N VAL A 73 -8.41 -14.03 14.71
CA VAL A 73 -8.20 -14.27 13.27
C VAL A 73 -9.00 -15.47 12.79
N LEU A 74 -9.58 -15.32 11.60
CA LEU A 74 -10.23 -16.40 10.87
C LEU A 74 -9.18 -17.46 10.47
N THR A 75 -9.29 -18.69 10.97
CA THR A 75 -8.29 -19.75 10.69
C THR A 75 -8.95 -21.07 10.32
N PRO A 76 -8.66 -21.68 9.15
CA PRO A 76 -9.04 -23.04 8.83
C PRO A 76 -8.19 -24.05 9.63
N ASP A 77 -8.80 -25.14 10.06
CA ASP A 77 -8.08 -26.32 10.53
C ASP A 77 -7.67 -27.26 9.37
N MET A 78 -7.06 -28.38 9.72
CA MET A 78 -6.60 -29.39 8.74
C MET A 78 -7.74 -30.05 7.95
N LEU A 79 -8.98 -30.01 8.47
CA LEU A 79 -10.17 -30.54 7.81
C LEU A 79 -10.94 -29.44 7.05
N GLY A 80 -10.43 -28.21 7.08
CA GLY A 80 -11.04 -27.04 6.45
C GLY A 80 -12.18 -26.44 7.26
N ALA A 81 -12.43 -26.82 8.51
CA ALA A 81 -13.40 -26.10 9.34
C ALA A 81 -12.77 -24.79 9.84
N ILE A 82 -13.54 -23.71 9.87
CA ILE A 82 -13.04 -22.40 10.28
C ILE A 82 -13.27 -22.16 11.77
N HIS A 83 -12.23 -21.64 12.44
CA HIS A 83 -12.25 -21.31 13.86
C HIS A 83 -11.65 -19.92 14.11
N PRO A 84 -12.16 -19.17 15.10
CA PRO A 84 -11.49 -17.99 15.62
C PRO A 84 -10.29 -18.39 16.48
N LYS A 85 -9.10 -17.88 16.14
CA LYS A 85 -7.88 -18.08 16.93
C LYS A 85 -7.35 -16.76 17.47
N LYS A 86 -6.73 -16.82 18.66
CA LYS A 86 -6.07 -15.68 19.34
C LYS A 86 -4.55 -15.62 19.10
N GLU A 87 -3.98 -16.65 18.48
CA GLU A 87 -2.53 -16.88 18.30
C GLU A 87 -1.92 -15.98 17.21
N LEU A 88 -2.08 -14.66 17.35
CA LEU A 88 -1.46 -13.64 16.49
C LEU A 88 -0.24 -13.04 17.17
N HIS A 89 0.76 -12.67 16.38
CA HIS A 89 1.87 -11.87 16.88
C HIS A 89 1.49 -10.39 16.84
N VAL A 90 1.44 -9.73 18.01
CA VAL A 90 1.24 -8.28 18.08
C VAL A 90 2.59 -7.59 18.11
N VAL A 91 2.89 -6.81 17.08
CA VAL A 91 4.17 -6.12 16.89
C VAL A 91 4.16 -4.77 17.61
N ASP A 92 5.34 -4.32 18.03
CA ASP A 92 5.51 -2.99 18.61
C ASP A 92 5.11 -1.89 17.59
N SER A 93 4.56 -0.78 18.10
CA SER A 93 4.16 0.33 17.24
C SER A 93 5.31 0.92 16.41
N SER A 94 6.55 0.87 16.90
CA SER A 94 7.73 1.36 16.19
C SER A 94 8.13 0.49 14.98
N GLN A 95 7.66 -0.75 14.94
CA GLN A 95 7.95 -1.73 13.88
C GLN A 95 6.73 -1.99 12.99
N THR A 96 5.59 -1.33 13.25
CA THR A 96 4.37 -1.50 12.45
C THR A 96 4.28 -0.43 11.37
N VAL A 97 3.87 -0.83 10.15
CA VAL A 97 3.56 0.10 9.06
C VAL A 97 2.05 0.16 8.86
N ASN A 98 1.45 1.30 9.17
CA ASN A 98 0.07 1.60 8.78
C ASN A 98 0.07 2.86 7.91
N PHE A 99 -0.54 2.75 6.73
CA PHE A 99 -0.67 3.89 5.83
C PHE A 99 -1.89 4.71 6.22
N GLU A 100 -1.65 5.93 6.68
CA GLU A 100 -2.70 6.89 6.98
C GLU A 100 -3.49 7.26 5.72
N ASN A 101 -4.78 7.48 5.92
CA ASN A 101 -5.70 8.02 4.93
C ASN A 101 -6.51 9.12 5.62
N ASP A 102 -7.01 10.10 4.87
CA ASP A 102 -7.73 11.26 5.41
C ASP A 102 -8.95 10.87 6.25
N ASP A 103 -9.49 9.67 6.01
CA ASP A 103 -10.63 9.09 6.74
C ASP A 103 -10.26 8.42 8.08
N ILE A 104 -8.98 8.34 8.44
CA ILE A 104 -8.51 7.54 9.59
C ILE A 104 -7.83 8.44 10.62
N ASN A 105 -8.34 8.43 11.85
CA ASN A 105 -7.63 9.01 12.99
C ASN A 105 -6.37 8.15 13.27
N PRO A 106 -5.16 8.72 13.30
CA PRO A 106 -3.93 7.98 13.60
C PRO A 106 -4.00 7.18 14.90
N LEU A 107 -4.82 7.65 15.86
CA LEU A 107 -5.05 6.97 17.13
C LEU A 107 -5.63 5.56 16.97
N GLY A 108 -6.42 5.33 15.91
CA GLY A 108 -7.00 4.02 15.62
C GLY A 108 -5.94 2.94 15.38
N PHE A 109 -4.79 3.30 14.80
CA PHE A 109 -3.72 2.34 14.51
C PHE A 109 -2.93 1.88 15.75
N HIS A 110 -3.17 2.45 16.93
CA HIS A 110 -2.54 1.97 18.16
C HIS A 110 -3.19 0.69 18.72
N ALA A 111 -4.44 0.41 18.36
CA ALA A 111 -5.11 -0.81 18.82
C ALA A 111 -4.38 -2.07 18.29
N ALA A 112 -4.38 -3.14 19.09
CA ALA A 112 -3.58 -4.33 18.80
C ALA A 112 -3.90 -4.94 17.43
N ILE A 113 -5.16 -4.92 16.99
CA ILE A 113 -5.62 -5.46 15.69
C ILE A 113 -4.92 -4.83 14.48
N HIS A 114 -4.48 -3.56 14.59
CA HIS A 114 -3.74 -2.87 13.54
C HIS A 114 -2.23 -3.12 13.59
N ARG A 115 -1.78 -3.98 14.51
CA ARG A 115 -0.38 -4.34 14.72
C ARG A 115 -0.18 -5.85 14.74
N THR A 116 -1.18 -6.61 14.32
CA THR A 116 -1.09 -8.08 14.24
C THR A 116 -0.43 -8.55 12.96
N GLU A 117 0.38 -9.59 13.10
CA GLU A 117 1.00 -10.42 12.07
C GLU A 117 0.62 -11.89 12.31
N PRO A 118 0.61 -12.74 11.26
CA PRO A 118 0.26 -14.14 11.42
C PRO A 118 1.31 -14.89 12.25
N GLY A 119 0.87 -15.70 13.21
CA GLY A 119 1.70 -16.68 13.90
C GLY A 119 1.76 -18.05 13.21
N ASP A 120 0.81 -18.32 12.32
CA ASP A 120 0.76 -19.56 11.54
C ASP A 120 0.32 -19.29 10.10
N ILE A 121 0.82 -20.09 9.15
CA ILE A 121 0.51 -19.94 7.73
C ILE A 121 -0.97 -20.18 7.42
N GLN A 122 -1.67 -20.99 8.22
CA GLN A 122 -3.12 -21.24 8.08
C GLN A 122 -3.94 -19.96 8.32
N GLN A 123 -3.43 -19.00 9.08
CA GLN A 123 -4.12 -17.73 9.34
C GLN A 123 -4.12 -16.78 8.12
N VAL A 124 -3.37 -17.13 7.08
CA VAL A 124 -3.18 -16.31 5.88
C VAL A 124 -4.08 -16.78 4.76
N PHE A 125 -4.85 -15.87 4.19
CA PHE A 125 -5.58 -16.08 2.94
C PHE A 125 -4.92 -15.31 1.80
N ILE A 126 -5.08 -15.78 0.58
CA ILE A 126 -4.74 -15.06 -0.65
C ILE A 126 -6.04 -14.50 -1.21
N SER A 127 -6.17 -13.17 -1.26
CA SER A 127 -7.33 -12.52 -1.88
C SER A 127 -7.25 -12.64 -3.41
N VAL A 128 -8.31 -13.12 -4.03
CA VAL A 128 -8.45 -13.29 -5.48
C VAL A 128 -9.58 -12.39 -5.97
N SER A 129 -9.27 -11.47 -6.88
CA SER A 129 -10.29 -10.62 -7.49
C SER A 129 -11.17 -11.43 -8.45
N VAL A 130 -12.48 -11.28 -8.33
CA VAL A 130 -13.47 -12.01 -9.15
C VAL A 130 -14.13 -11.06 -10.14
N SER A 131 -13.37 -10.63 -11.16
CA SER A 131 -13.81 -9.64 -12.16
C SER A 131 -15.02 -10.11 -12.99
N PHE A 132 -15.14 -11.41 -13.26
CA PHE A 132 -16.28 -11.95 -14.00
C PHE A 132 -17.61 -11.83 -13.23
N ALA A 133 -17.58 -11.81 -11.89
CA ALA A 133 -18.77 -11.66 -11.05
C ALA A 133 -19.26 -10.21 -10.93
N THR A 134 -18.47 -9.25 -11.44
CA THR A 134 -18.84 -7.82 -11.54
C THR A 134 -19.40 -7.44 -12.92
N SER A 135 -19.20 -8.30 -13.93
CA SER A 135 -19.61 -8.06 -15.31
C SER A 135 -21.06 -8.53 -15.51
N GLY A 136 -22.04 -7.71 -15.14
CA GLY A 136 -23.46 -7.99 -15.43
C GLY A 136 -24.47 -7.40 -14.45
N SER A 137 -24.04 -6.95 -13.27
CA SER A 137 -24.92 -6.21 -12.34
C SER A 137 -24.82 -4.71 -12.63
N ASN A 138 -25.94 -4.07 -13.00
CA ASN A 138 -26.07 -2.60 -13.07
C ASN A 138 -25.88 -1.89 -11.72
N ASP A 139 -25.60 -2.64 -10.66
CA ASP A 139 -25.45 -2.16 -9.30
C ASP A 139 -23.96 -2.06 -8.93
N VAL A 140 -23.29 -1.03 -9.45
CA VAL A 140 -21.92 -0.70 -9.04
C VAL A 140 -22.02 0.04 -7.72
N ASN A 141 -22.07 -0.69 -6.61
CA ASN A 141 -21.93 -0.08 -5.29
C ASN A 141 -20.45 0.33 -5.11
N PRO A 142 -20.13 1.63 -5.04
CA PRO A 142 -18.74 2.10 -4.94
C PRO A 142 -18.09 1.70 -3.61
N ASN A 143 -18.89 1.29 -2.63
CA ASN A 143 -18.46 0.83 -1.31
C ASN A 143 -18.41 -0.69 -1.23
N ARG A 144 -18.52 -1.43 -2.34
CA ARG A 144 -18.39 -2.89 -2.34
C ARG A 144 -17.46 -3.40 -3.44
N THR A 145 -16.76 -4.50 -3.15
CA THR A 145 -15.98 -5.24 -4.14
C THR A 145 -16.18 -6.74 -3.98
N LYS A 146 -16.05 -7.52 -5.07
CA LYS A 146 -16.20 -8.97 -5.03
C LYS A 146 -14.84 -9.66 -5.04
N LEU A 147 -14.58 -10.47 -4.01
CA LEU A 147 -13.35 -11.22 -3.81
C LEU A 147 -13.64 -12.68 -3.46
N ALA A 148 -12.69 -13.56 -3.73
CA ALA A 148 -12.60 -14.88 -3.14
C ALA A 148 -11.35 -14.94 -2.25
N PHE A 149 -11.37 -15.81 -1.24
CA PHE A 149 -10.22 -16.01 -0.34
C PHE A 149 -9.73 -17.45 -0.47
N LYS A 150 -8.45 -17.61 -0.82
CA LYS A 150 -7.81 -18.91 -1.01
C LYS A 150 -6.83 -19.19 0.12
N THR A 151 -6.84 -20.37 0.70
CA THR A 151 -5.83 -20.83 1.65
C THR A 151 -4.50 -21.10 0.93
N PRO A 152 -3.39 -21.25 1.67
CA PRO A 152 -2.10 -21.66 1.12
C PRO A 152 -2.13 -23.08 0.53
N SER A 153 -3.12 -23.90 0.92
CA SER A 153 -3.37 -25.26 0.41
C SER A 153 -4.30 -25.30 -0.81
N ASP A 154 -4.47 -24.17 -1.49
CA ASP A 154 -5.30 -24.02 -2.69
C ASP A 154 -6.80 -24.33 -2.50
N LYS A 155 -7.31 -24.20 -1.27
CA LYS A 155 -8.75 -24.32 -0.97
C LYS A 155 -9.39 -22.94 -0.81
N PHE A 156 -10.63 -22.79 -1.21
CA PHE A 156 -11.37 -21.53 -1.09
C PHE A 156 -12.23 -21.51 0.16
N LEU A 157 -12.26 -20.36 0.83
CA LEU A 157 -13.28 -20.05 1.83
C LEU A 157 -14.66 -20.13 1.18
N SER A 158 -15.57 -20.87 1.80
CA SER A 158 -16.92 -21.10 1.30
C SER A 158 -17.98 -20.99 2.38
N LEU A 159 -19.13 -20.48 1.97
CA LEU A 159 -20.40 -20.63 2.68
C LEU A 159 -20.98 -22.02 2.42
N THR A 160 -21.36 -22.74 3.47
CA THR A 160 -22.12 -23.98 3.36
C THR A 160 -23.62 -23.70 3.32
N GLY A 161 -24.43 -24.68 2.90
CA GLY A 161 -25.89 -24.53 2.82
C GLY A 161 -26.54 -24.17 4.17
N ASP A 162 -25.93 -24.60 5.29
CA ASP A 162 -26.44 -24.41 6.64
C ASP A 162 -26.08 -23.03 7.25
N GLY A 163 -25.34 -22.19 6.51
CA GLY A 163 -24.87 -20.89 7.01
C GLY A 163 -23.49 -20.95 7.70
N ASP A 164 -22.88 -22.13 7.77
CA ASP A 164 -21.53 -22.32 8.28
C ASP A 164 -20.49 -21.95 7.22
N ILE A 165 -19.22 -21.89 7.65
CA ILE A 165 -18.10 -21.61 6.76
C ILE A 165 -17.04 -22.70 6.82
N ASP A 166 -16.47 -23.01 5.67
CA ASP A 166 -15.38 -23.96 5.54
C ASP A 166 -14.36 -23.55 4.45
N CYS A 167 -13.27 -24.30 4.34
CA CYS A 167 -12.22 -24.16 3.34
C CYS A 167 -11.96 -25.50 2.66
N LYS A 168 -12.98 -26.05 1.99
CA LYS A 168 -12.89 -27.37 1.34
C LYS A 168 -12.93 -27.30 -0.19
N SER A 169 -13.50 -26.25 -0.74
CA SER A 169 -13.68 -26.11 -2.20
C SER A 169 -12.35 -25.86 -2.92
N GLU A 170 -12.16 -26.47 -4.08
CA GLU A 170 -11.01 -26.21 -4.98
C GLU A 170 -11.35 -25.22 -6.10
N ALA A 171 -12.64 -24.86 -6.25
CA ALA A 171 -13.12 -24.01 -7.32
C ALA A 171 -13.91 -22.82 -6.77
N ILE A 172 -13.89 -21.72 -7.53
CA ILE A 172 -14.68 -20.53 -7.25
C ILE A 172 -16.06 -20.69 -7.87
N GLY A 173 -17.07 -20.88 -7.03
CA GLY A 173 -18.48 -20.77 -7.36
C GLY A 173 -19.17 -19.65 -6.55
N PRO A 174 -20.50 -19.54 -6.61
CA PRO A 174 -21.25 -18.51 -5.90
C PRO A 174 -21.00 -18.46 -4.39
N TYR A 175 -20.81 -19.63 -3.77
CA TYR A 175 -20.54 -19.74 -2.32
C TYR A 175 -19.12 -19.35 -1.90
N GLN A 176 -18.21 -19.17 -2.85
CA GLN A 176 -16.82 -18.76 -2.62
C GLN A 176 -16.58 -17.29 -2.96
N ILE A 177 -17.59 -16.59 -3.48
CA ILE A 177 -17.52 -15.17 -3.85
C ILE A 177 -18.14 -14.34 -2.74
N PHE A 178 -17.35 -13.46 -2.16
CA PHE A 178 -17.75 -12.56 -1.08
C PHE A 178 -17.77 -11.11 -1.55
N GLU A 179 -18.78 -10.36 -1.14
CA GLU A 179 -18.85 -8.92 -1.28
C GLU A 179 -18.24 -8.26 -0.04
N ILE A 180 -17.16 -7.49 -0.23
CA ILE A 180 -16.49 -6.77 0.83
C ILE A 180 -16.99 -5.34 0.83
N GLU A 181 -17.61 -4.93 1.93
CA GLU A 181 -18.12 -3.58 2.12
C GLU A 181 -17.22 -2.79 3.05
N ARG A 182 -16.82 -1.58 2.66
CA ARG A 182 -15.98 -0.70 3.49
C ARG A 182 -16.85 0.08 4.49
N VAL A 183 -16.44 0.07 5.75
CA VAL A 183 -17.07 0.82 6.85
C VAL A 183 -16.01 1.68 7.54
N ALA A 184 -16.20 3.00 7.55
CA ALA A 184 -15.34 3.91 8.32
C ALA A 184 -15.99 4.18 9.67
N ILE A 185 -15.28 3.85 10.75
CA ILE A 185 -15.73 4.02 12.13
C ILE A 185 -14.91 5.15 12.75
N LYS A 186 -15.61 6.13 13.32
CA LYS A 186 -14.96 7.25 13.98
C LYS A 186 -14.05 6.73 15.10
N ASP A 187 -12.81 7.20 15.10
CA ASP A 187 -11.76 6.86 16.07
C ASP A 187 -11.25 5.40 16.05
N GLU A 188 -11.89 4.47 15.31
CA GLU A 188 -11.41 3.09 15.10
C GLU A 188 -10.84 2.84 13.69
N GLY A 189 -11.01 3.79 12.76
CA GLY A 189 -10.48 3.69 11.40
C GLY A 189 -11.36 2.87 10.46
N VAL A 190 -10.72 2.19 9.49
CA VAL A 190 -11.44 1.43 8.44
C VAL A 190 -11.61 -0.02 8.83
N TRP A 191 -12.86 -0.47 8.72
CA TRP A 191 -13.33 -1.82 8.93
C TRP A 191 -14.07 -2.30 7.68
N PHE A 192 -14.34 -3.60 7.62
CA PHE A 192 -15.00 -4.24 6.51
C PHE A 192 -16.09 -5.19 6.98
N ARG A 193 -17.20 -5.22 6.24
CA ARG A 193 -18.20 -6.28 6.34
C ARG A 193 -18.00 -7.24 5.18
N ILE A 194 -18.18 -8.54 5.45
CA ILE A 194 -17.99 -9.60 4.47
C ILE A 194 -19.36 -10.25 4.22
N TRP A 195 -19.85 -10.13 3.00
CA TRP A 195 -21.17 -10.58 2.58
C TRP A 195 -21.08 -11.77 1.63
N ASN A 196 -22.08 -12.65 1.67
CA ASN A 196 -22.35 -13.62 0.61
C ASN A 196 -23.87 -13.60 0.35
N GLY A 197 -24.27 -12.98 -0.77
CA GLY A 197 -25.67 -12.67 -1.03
C GLY A 197 -26.26 -11.72 0.02
N GLN A 198 -27.33 -12.14 0.68
CA GLN A 198 -28.02 -11.36 1.73
C GLN A 198 -27.51 -11.66 3.14
N LYS A 199 -26.49 -12.51 3.29
CA LYS A 199 -25.95 -12.89 4.60
C LYS A 199 -24.61 -12.18 4.85
N ARG A 200 -24.36 -11.83 6.12
CA ARG A 200 -23.10 -11.25 6.62
C ARG A 200 -22.35 -12.26 7.46
N LEU A 201 -21.03 -12.28 7.31
CA LEU A 201 -20.14 -12.98 8.23
C LEU A 201 -20.19 -12.28 9.58
N VAL A 202 -20.43 -13.05 10.64
CA VAL A 202 -20.49 -12.56 12.02
C VAL A 202 -19.65 -13.45 12.93
N LEU A 203 -19.07 -12.85 13.97
CA LEU A 203 -18.53 -13.57 15.11
C LEU A 203 -19.62 -13.73 16.17
N THR A 204 -19.97 -14.96 16.52
CA THR A 204 -21.02 -15.24 17.50
C THR A 204 -20.48 -16.13 18.60
N LYS A 205 -21.13 -16.07 19.77
CA LYS A 205 -20.79 -16.88 20.93
C LYS A 205 -21.93 -17.86 21.18
N VAL A 206 -21.64 -19.15 21.02
CA VAL A 206 -22.57 -20.26 21.25
C VAL A 206 -21.98 -21.15 22.33
N GLU A 207 -22.67 -21.29 23.47
CA GLU A 207 -22.22 -22.14 24.59
C GLU A 207 -20.76 -21.85 25.01
N ASP A 208 -20.43 -20.57 25.19
CA ASP A 208 -19.08 -20.05 25.49
C ASP A 208 -17.99 -20.29 24.44
N LYS A 209 -18.35 -20.85 23.27
CA LYS A 209 -17.44 -20.99 22.14
C LYS A 209 -17.72 -19.92 21.10
N LEU A 210 -16.66 -19.24 20.69
CA LEU A 210 -16.71 -18.31 19.58
C LEU A 210 -16.75 -19.09 18.26
N LYS A 211 -17.64 -18.69 17.35
CA LYS A 211 -17.82 -19.28 16.03
C LYS A 211 -18.03 -18.17 15.01
N PHE A 212 -17.56 -18.42 13.79
CA PHE A 212 -17.90 -17.61 12.63
C PHE A 212 -19.05 -18.26 11.85
N GLU A 213 -20.05 -17.47 11.50
CA GLU A 213 -21.21 -17.94 10.72
C GLU A 213 -21.76 -16.81 9.85
N PHE A 214 -22.52 -17.16 8.82
CA PHE A 214 -23.22 -16.21 7.97
C PHE A 214 -24.68 -16.08 8.41
N LYS A 215 -25.06 -14.90 8.89
CA LYS A 215 -26.44 -14.59 9.29
C LYS A 215 -27.10 -13.63 8.32
N GLU A 216 -28.42 -13.77 8.19
CA GLU A 216 -29.24 -12.75 7.53
C GLU A 216 -29.11 -11.42 8.27
N ASP A 217 -29.32 -10.33 7.53
CA ASP A 217 -29.26 -8.99 8.07
C ASP A 217 -30.33 -8.77 9.15
N SER A 218 -29.96 -9.01 10.40
CA SER A 218 -30.72 -8.67 11.59
C SER A 218 -30.01 -7.51 12.29
N GLN A 219 -30.80 -6.60 12.88
CA GLN A 219 -30.37 -5.23 13.18
C GLN A 219 -29.02 -5.10 13.90
N ASN A 220 -28.19 -4.16 13.42
CA ASN A 220 -27.12 -3.44 14.13
C ASN A 220 -26.15 -4.22 15.05
N ASP A 221 -25.92 -5.50 14.81
CA ASP A 221 -24.82 -6.20 15.48
C ASP A 221 -23.48 -5.78 14.87
N GLU A 222 -22.66 -5.07 15.65
CA GLU A 222 -21.28 -4.70 15.30
C GLU A 222 -20.30 -5.89 15.29
N THR A 223 -20.80 -7.10 15.51
CA THR A 223 -20.03 -8.36 15.48
C THR A 223 -19.67 -8.81 14.05
N ASP A 224 -20.08 -8.02 13.05
CA ASP A 224 -19.86 -8.25 11.61
C ASP A 224 -18.70 -7.41 11.04
N LEU A 225 -17.95 -6.74 11.90
CA LEU A 225 -16.88 -5.83 11.53
C LEU A 225 -15.52 -6.52 11.62
N PHE A 226 -14.76 -6.43 10.53
CA PHE A 226 -13.43 -7.02 10.40
C PHE A 226 -12.39 -5.99 9.97
N VAL A 227 -11.18 -6.11 10.52
CA VAL A 227 -9.99 -5.47 9.97
C VAL A 227 -9.30 -6.46 9.07
N ILE A 228 -9.08 -6.08 7.82
CA ILE A 228 -8.28 -6.87 6.87
C ILE A 228 -6.84 -6.37 6.94
N ARG A 229 -5.93 -7.24 7.37
CA ARG A 229 -4.48 -6.99 7.36
C ARG A 229 -3.92 -7.50 6.04
N VAL A 230 -3.01 -6.77 5.41
CA VAL A 230 -2.33 -7.17 4.18
C VAL A 230 -0.83 -6.99 4.33
N GLN A 231 -0.03 -7.82 3.67
CA GLN A 231 1.41 -7.56 3.58
C GLN A 231 1.65 -6.17 2.99
N ALA A 232 2.42 -5.32 3.68
CA ALA A 232 2.53 -3.90 3.36
C ALA A 232 3.00 -3.68 1.91
N LYS A 233 3.98 -4.46 1.42
CA LYS A 233 4.44 -4.47 0.03
C LYS A 233 3.36 -4.73 -1.03
N ASN A 234 2.24 -5.35 -0.66
CA ASN A 234 1.15 -5.68 -1.58
C ASN A 234 0.00 -4.66 -1.57
N SER A 235 -0.09 -3.83 -0.53
CA SER A 235 -1.02 -2.69 -0.49
C SER A 235 -0.76 -1.71 -1.64
N ALA A 236 -1.75 -0.90 -2.00
CA ALA A 236 -1.61 0.08 -3.07
C ALA A 236 -0.52 1.11 -2.73
N THR A 237 -0.51 1.58 -1.48
CA THR A 237 0.47 2.56 -0.99
C THR A 237 1.87 1.95 -0.88
N GLY A 238 2.02 0.75 -0.34
CA GLY A 238 3.33 0.08 -0.24
C GLY A 238 3.95 -0.20 -1.61
N LYS A 239 3.16 -0.70 -2.58
CA LYS A 239 3.61 -0.86 -3.97
C LYS A 239 4.09 0.46 -4.57
N ARG A 240 3.35 1.55 -4.35
CA ARG A 240 3.73 2.89 -4.83
C ARG A 240 5.05 3.35 -4.22
N LEU A 241 5.21 3.27 -2.90
CA LEU A 241 6.43 3.71 -2.21
C LEU A 241 7.66 2.89 -2.61
N LEU A 242 7.53 1.57 -2.71
CA LEU A 242 8.62 0.71 -3.18
C LEU A 242 9.02 1.02 -4.63
N ARG A 243 8.05 1.34 -5.49
CA ARG A 243 8.33 1.78 -6.87
C ARG A 243 9.04 3.14 -6.88
N GLU A 244 8.53 4.13 -6.14
CA GLU A 244 9.16 5.46 -6.01
C GLU A 244 10.61 5.34 -5.50
N HIS A 245 10.87 4.45 -4.54
CA HIS A 245 12.22 4.19 -4.03
C HIS A 245 13.14 3.46 -5.02
N LYS A 246 12.61 2.52 -5.81
CA LYS A 246 13.37 1.89 -6.90
C LYS A 246 13.72 2.91 -7.99
N GLU A 247 12.75 3.74 -8.36
CA GLU A 247 12.92 4.81 -9.34
C GLU A 247 13.89 5.89 -8.86
N SER A 248 13.90 6.25 -7.57
CA SER A 248 14.88 7.21 -7.04
C SER A 248 16.31 6.65 -7.06
N LYS A 249 16.49 5.36 -6.78
CA LYS A 249 17.78 4.67 -6.92
C LYS A 249 18.25 4.61 -8.37
N THR A 250 17.36 4.29 -9.32
CA THR A 250 17.72 4.20 -10.74
C THR A 250 17.92 5.56 -11.39
N LEU A 251 17.08 6.56 -11.08
CA LEU A 251 17.27 7.94 -11.57
C LEU A 251 18.54 8.56 -11.00
N GLY A 252 18.87 8.29 -9.73
CA GLY A 252 20.16 8.68 -9.15
C GLY A 252 21.34 8.04 -9.88
N SER A 253 21.29 6.74 -10.20
CA SER A 253 22.39 6.06 -10.90
C SER A 253 22.45 6.39 -12.40
N ASP A 254 21.31 6.55 -13.07
CA ASP A 254 21.22 6.81 -14.52
C ASP A 254 21.40 8.30 -14.86
N SER A 255 20.95 9.23 -14.00
CA SER A 255 21.26 10.65 -14.18
C SER A 255 22.73 10.93 -13.92
N ILE A 256 23.32 10.28 -12.92
CA ILE A 256 24.78 10.32 -12.68
C ILE A 256 25.52 9.66 -13.85
N GLY A 257 25.05 8.52 -14.36
CA GLY A 257 25.61 7.86 -15.53
C GLY A 257 25.55 8.72 -16.80
N GLY A 258 24.41 9.37 -17.07
CA GLY A 258 24.22 10.27 -18.21
C GLY A 258 25.03 11.56 -18.10
N SER A 259 25.06 12.20 -16.93
CA SER A 259 25.86 13.40 -16.70
C SER A 259 27.36 13.13 -16.71
N ILE A 260 27.81 11.95 -16.25
CA ILE A 260 29.20 11.50 -16.39
C ILE A 260 29.53 11.20 -17.85
N ARG A 261 28.66 10.51 -18.62
CA ARG A 261 28.89 10.29 -20.06
C ARG A 261 29.04 11.61 -20.81
N ASN A 262 28.14 12.57 -20.57
CA ASN A 262 28.22 13.90 -21.17
C ASN A 262 29.51 14.64 -20.75
N ALA A 263 29.92 14.50 -19.49
CA ALA A 263 31.17 15.07 -18.98
C ALA A 263 32.40 14.48 -19.69
N LEU A 264 32.44 13.15 -19.85
CA LEU A 264 33.51 12.43 -20.56
C LEU A 264 33.56 12.83 -22.04
N ASP A 265 32.43 12.83 -22.74
CA ASP A 265 32.34 13.28 -24.14
C ASP A 265 32.86 14.72 -24.30
N SER A 266 32.57 15.60 -23.33
CA SER A 266 33.04 16.99 -23.35
C SER A 266 34.56 17.11 -23.19
N LEU A 267 35.19 16.24 -22.40
CA LEU A 267 36.64 16.21 -22.20
C LEU A 267 37.35 15.62 -23.42
N GLN A 268 36.80 14.55 -24.00
CA GLN A 268 37.28 13.96 -25.26
C GLN A 268 37.23 14.96 -26.42
N LYS A 269 36.10 15.68 -26.58
CA LYS A 269 35.98 16.76 -27.57
C LYS A 269 36.97 17.91 -27.36
N SER A 270 37.47 18.06 -26.13
CA SER A 270 38.50 19.05 -25.77
C SER A 270 39.93 18.51 -25.92
N GLY A 271 40.12 17.29 -26.46
CA GLY A 271 41.42 16.67 -26.67
C GLY A 271 42.08 16.12 -25.40
N ILE A 272 41.31 15.93 -24.32
CA ILE A 272 41.84 15.46 -23.03
C ILE A 272 41.76 13.93 -23.00
N GLU A 273 42.89 13.27 -22.75
CA GLU A 273 42.93 11.82 -22.56
C GLU A 273 42.16 11.38 -21.32
N ILE A 274 41.27 10.41 -21.50
CA ILE A 274 40.41 9.89 -20.43
C ILE A 274 41.08 8.68 -19.79
N SER A 275 41.63 8.88 -18.59
CA SER A 275 42.13 7.79 -17.76
C SER A 275 41.06 7.24 -16.82
N GLN A 276 41.26 6.01 -16.31
CA GLN A 276 40.41 5.44 -15.26
C GLN A 276 40.37 6.29 -13.99
N THR A 277 41.45 7.02 -13.69
CA THR A 277 41.49 7.93 -12.55
C THR A 277 40.61 9.17 -12.76
N THR A 278 40.52 9.67 -13.99
CA THR A 278 39.63 10.76 -14.39
C THR A 278 38.16 10.36 -14.24
N ILE A 279 37.81 9.15 -14.69
CA ILE A 279 36.45 8.60 -14.55
C ILE A 279 36.05 8.50 -13.06
N LYS A 280 36.97 8.02 -12.21
CA LYS A 280 36.73 7.91 -10.77
C LYS A 280 36.49 9.28 -10.12
N ARG A 281 37.32 10.29 -10.43
CA ARG A 281 37.13 11.66 -9.90
C ARG A 281 35.83 12.30 -10.35
N LEU A 282 35.40 12.08 -11.60
CA LEU A 282 34.11 12.59 -12.09
C LEU A 282 32.93 11.90 -11.42
N ARG A 283 33.01 10.59 -11.14
CA ARG A 283 32.01 9.87 -10.33
C ARG A 283 31.90 10.45 -8.92
N ASP A 284 33.04 10.59 -8.24
CA ASP A 284 33.07 11.11 -6.87
C ASP A 284 32.56 12.56 -6.81
N ALA A 285 32.88 13.38 -7.82
CA ALA A 285 32.38 14.75 -7.92
C ALA A 285 30.88 14.82 -8.25
N ALA A 286 30.37 13.92 -9.10
CA ALA A 286 28.94 13.82 -9.39
C ALA A 286 28.12 13.44 -8.15
N ILE A 287 28.60 12.45 -7.37
CA ILE A 287 27.98 12.06 -6.09
C ILE A 287 27.97 13.23 -5.10
N LYS A 288 29.02 14.06 -5.09
CA LYS A 288 29.14 15.24 -4.22
C LYS A 288 28.45 16.50 -4.76
N GLY A 289 27.77 16.44 -5.92
CA GLY A 289 27.14 17.61 -6.55
C GLY A 289 28.10 18.66 -7.12
N LYS A 290 29.38 18.32 -7.31
CA LYS A 290 30.48 19.22 -7.73
C LYS A 290 31.05 18.87 -9.12
N LEU A 291 30.26 18.23 -9.97
CA LEU A 291 30.72 17.74 -11.29
C LEU A 291 31.31 18.85 -12.18
N ASN A 292 30.69 20.03 -12.20
CA ASN A 292 31.15 21.16 -13.02
C ASN A 292 32.50 21.71 -12.54
N GLU A 293 32.73 21.75 -11.23
CA GLU A 293 34.02 22.18 -10.65
C GLU A 293 35.13 21.21 -11.05
N GLN A 294 34.87 19.90 -10.98
CA GLN A 294 35.84 18.89 -11.36
C GLN A 294 36.16 18.92 -12.86
N LEU A 295 35.17 19.20 -13.73
CA LEU A 295 35.40 19.38 -15.17
C LEU A 295 36.35 20.54 -15.48
N ILE A 296 36.26 21.64 -14.73
CA ILE A 296 37.17 22.79 -14.88
C ILE A 296 38.58 22.39 -14.45
N ILE A 297 38.72 21.66 -13.35
CA ILE A 297 40.02 21.18 -12.84
C ILE A 297 40.73 20.29 -13.87
N GLU A 298 40.02 19.33 -14.47
CA GLU A 298 40.62 18.42 -15.47
C GLU A 298 41.04 19.18 -16.75
N ARG A 299 40.26 20.19 -17.16
CA ARG A 299 40.63 21.07 -18.30
C ARG A 299 41.85 21.94 -18.00
N GLN A 300 42.03 22.39 -16.76
CA GLN A 300 43.19 23.18 -16.35
C GLN A 300 44.46 22.33 -16.30
N LYS A 301 44.38 21.10 -15.76
CA LYS A 301 45.51 20.17 -15.70
C LYS A 301 46.09 19.83 -17.07
N SER A 302 45.22 19.57 -18.04
CA SER A 302 45.66 19.28 -19.42
C SER A 302 46.40 20.46 -20.06
N LYS A 303 46.00 21.71 -19.76
CA LYS A 303 46.69 22.91 -20.28
C LYS A 303 48.03 23.20 -19.61
N SER A 304 48.23 22.76 -18.37
CA SER A 304 49.52 22.88 -17.70
C SER A 304 50.54 21.85 -18.18
N ASP A 305 50.09 20.66 -18.58
CA ASP A 305 50.97 19.60 -19.11
C ASP A 305 51.46 19.90 -20.54
N SER A 306 50.65 20.58 -21.37
CA SER A 306 51.02 20.88 -22.76
C SER A 306 52.01 22.05 -22.93
N ARG A 307 52.60 22.57 -21.84
CA ARG A 307 53.45 23.77 -21.83
C ARG A 307 54.88 23.54 -21.35
N CYS A 308 55.31 22.28 -21.26
CA CYS A 308 56.70 21.89 -21.02
C CYS A 308 57.35 21.41 -22.32
#